data_AF-A0A3C1PZS9-F1
#
_entry.id   AF-A0A3C1PZS9-F1
#
_cell.length_a   1.000
_cell.length_b   1.000
_cell.length_c   1.000
_cell.angle_alpha   90.00
_cell.angle_beta   90.00
_cell.angle_gamma   90.00
#
_symmetry.space_group_name_H-M   'P 1'
#
loop_
_entity.id
_entity.type
_entity.pdbx_description
1 polymer ?
#
loop_
_entity_poly.entity_id
_entity_poly.type
_entity_poly.pdbx_seq_one_letter_code
_entity_poly.pdbx_strand_id
1 'polypeptide(L)'
;MLKSAGLFSIFLIFCVLALPAKDTFSPYTRADEVPQSANALWKGYDSKAEPLEVKVHHEWKEGGVISRLVSFKVGTFKGAGARIAAYYCFPENGKKNPAF
;
A
#
# COMPACT_ATOMS: atom_id res chain seq x y z
N MET A 1 11.28 -40.46 25.97
CA MET A 1 11.84 -39.92 24.72
C MET A 1 10.92 -40.20 23.53
N LEU A 2 9.67 -39.69 23.50
CA LEU A 2 8.82 -39.81 22.31
C LEU A 2 7.57 -38.90 22.33
N LYS A 3 7.70 -37.56 22.29
CA LYS A 3 6.58 -36.62 22.00
C LYS A 3 7.06 -35.27 21.42
N SER A 4 7.94 -35.29 20.40
CA SER A 4 8.42 -34.05 19.75
C SER A 4 8.12 -33.98 18.23
N ALA A 5 7.88 -35.12 17.58
CA ALA A 5 7.74 -35.18 16.12
C ALA A 5 6.41 -34.62 15.56
N GLY A 6 5.35 -34.53 16.37
CA GLY A 6 4.03 -34.09 15.90
C GLY A 6 3.88 -32.58 15.73
N LEU A 7 4.60 -31.77 16.51
CA LEU A 7 4.46 -30.32 16.51
C LEU A 7 5.23 -29.66 15.35
N PHE A 8 6.35 -30.27 14.95
CA PHE A 8 7.17 -29.80 13.83
C PHE A 8 6.50 -30.02 12.47
N SER A 9 5.72 -31.10 12.34
CA SER A 9 5.02 -31.45 11.10
C SER A 9 3.83 -30.51 10.79
N ILE A 10 3.13 -30.03 11.83
CA ILE A 10 2.03 -29.06 11.70
C ILE A 10 2.57 -27.68 11.27
N PHE A 11 3.76 -27.30 11.74
CA PHE A 11 4.39 -26.02 11.38
C PHE A 11 4.87 -25.99 9.92
N LEU A 12 5.34 -27.12 9.38
CA LEU A 12 5.75 -27.23 7.98
C LEU A 12 4.59 -27.08 6.99
N ILE A 13 3.39 -27.56 7.34
CA ILE A 13 2.19 -27.46 6.49
C ILE A 13 1.64 -26.02 6.44
N PHE A 14 1.76 -25.25 7.53
CA PHE A 14 1.27 -23.88 7.57
C PHE A 14 2.16 -22.88 6.81
N CYS A 15 3.46 -23.17 6.65
CA CYS A 15 4.41 -22.31 5.96
C CYS A 15 4.18 -22.25 4.42
N VAL A 16 3.44 -23.23 3.86
CA VAL A 16 3.25 -23.37 2.39
C VAL A 16 1.99 -22.65 1.88
N LEU A 17 1.12 -22.14 2.77
CA LEU A 17 -0.18 -21.54 2.40
C LEU A 17 -0.23 -20.01 2.49
N ALA A 18 0.89 -19.32 2.27
CA ALA A 18 0.86 -17.88 2.06
C ALA A 18 0.19 -17.56 0.71
N LEU A 19 -1.15 -17.38 0.72
CA LEU A 19 -1.89 -16.94 -0.45
C LEU A 19 -1.39 -15.54 -0.86
N PRO A 20 -1.02 -15.31 -2.14
CA PRO A 20 -0.71 -13.96 -2.62
C PRO A 20 -1.88 -13.01 -2.36
N ALA A 21 -1.56 -11.77 -2.00
CA ALA A 21 -2.58 -10.75 -1.79
C ALA A 21 -3.34 -10.47 -3.09
N LYS A 22 -4.60 -10.06 -2.98
CA LYS A 22 -5.40 -9.69 -4.15
C LYS A 22 -4.82 -8.41 -4.78
N ASP A 23 -4.59 -8.42 -6.09
CA ASP A 23 -4.14 -7.25 -6.84
C ASP A 23 -5.20 -6.13 -6.84
N THR A 24 -4.73 -4.88 -6.81
CA THR A 24 -5.58 -3.66 -6.82
C THR A 24 -6.44 -3.59 -8.07
N PHE A 25 -5.87 -3.95 -9.21
CA PHE A 25 -6.54 -3.90 -10.51
C PHE A 25 -6.66 -5.29 -11.11
N SER A 26 -7.82 -5.57 -11.69
CA SER A 26 -7.99 -6.72 -12.57
C SER A 26 -7.61 -6.33 -14.00
N PRO A 27 -6.78 -7.11 -14.70
CA PRO A 27 -6.44 -6.82 -16.07
C PRO A 27 -7.66 -7.00 -16.98
N TYR A 28 -7.75 -6.18 -18.03
CA TYR A 28 -8.67 -6.44 -19.13
C TYR A 28 -8.22 -7.70 -19.88
N THR A 29 -9.17 -8.56 -20.22
CA THR A 29 -8.89 -9.85 -20.88
C THR A 29 -9.31 -9.86 -22.34
N ARG A 30 -10.16 -8.90 -22.74
CA ARG A 30 -10.60 -8.72 -24.12
C ARG A 30 -10.48 -7.27 -24.55
N ALA A 31 -10.29 -7.05 -25.85
CA ALA A 31 -10.11 -5.71 -26.40
C ALA A 31 -11.35 -4.82 -26.24
N ASP A 32 -12.56 -5.41 -26.27
CA ASP A 32 -13.82 -4.70 -26.08
C ASP A 32 -14.04 -4.22 -24.63
N GLU A 33 -13.27 -4.72 -23.67
CA GLU A 33 -13.31 -4.27 -22.27
C GLU A 33 -12.48 -3.01 -22.03
N VAL A 34 -11.56 -2.67 -22.94
CA VAL A 34 -10.62 -1.55 -22.75
C VAL A 34 -11.35 -0.21 -22.87
N PRO A 35 -11.35 0.63 -21.81
CA PRO A 35 -12.04 1.92 -21.83
C PRO A 35 -11.45 2.90 -22.85
N GLN A 36 -12.32 3.53 -23.64
CA GLN A 36 -11.92 4.48 -24.69
C GLN A 36 -11.91 5.95 -24.22
N SER A 37 -12.06 6.19 -22.91
CA SER A 37 -11.96 7.53 -22.33
C SER A 37 -11.47 7.47 -20.89
N ALA A 38 -10.88 8.56 -20.40
CA ALA A 38 -10.43 8.66 -19.01
C ALA A 38 -11.59 8.47 -18.01
N ASN A 39 -12.77 9.04 -18.29
CA ASN A 39 -13.93 8.86 -17.43
C ASN A 39 -14.36 7.40 -17.33
N ALA A 40 -14.38 6.68 -18.46
CA ALA A 40 -14.70 5.26 -18.45
C ALA A 40 -13.63 4.42 -17.74
N LEU A 41 -12.34 4.78 -17.88
CA LEU A 41 -11.23 4.13 -17.19
C LEU A 41 -11.34 4.25 -15.67
N TRP A 42 -11.65 5.45 -15.17
CA TRP A 42 -11.67 5.74 -13.74
C TRP A 42 -13.02 5.48 -13.06
N LYS A 43 -14.09 5.21 -13.83
CA LYS A 43 -15.47 5.05 -13.29
C LYS A 43 -15.59 4.04 -12.14
N GLY A 44 -14.80 2.97 -12.20
CA GLY A 44 -14.82 1.89 -11.21
C GLY A 44 -13.70 1.94 -10.18
N TYR A 45 -12.80 2.94 -10.24
CA TYR A 45 -11.69 3.03 -9.31
C TYR A 45 -12.12 3.70 -8.00
N ASP A 46 -11.99 2.97 -6.89
CA ASP A 46 -12.11 3.51 -5.54
C ASP A 46 -10.72 3.61 -4.90
N SER A 47 -10.22 4.85 -4.75
CA SER A 47 -8.92 5.12 -4.14
C SER A 47 -8.86 4.85 -2.64
N LYS A 48 -9.99 4.54 -2.00
CA LYS A 48 -10.10 4.22 -0.56
C LYS A 48 -10.36 2.74 -0.29
N ALA A 49 -10.47 1.90 -1.32
CA ALA A 49 -10.70 0.47 -1.17
C ALA A 49 -9.59 -0.25 -0.39
N GLU A 50 -8.37 0.28 -0.44
CA GLU A 50 -7.21 -0.21 0.31
C GLU A 50 -6.70 0.84 1.31
N PRO A 51 -6.21 0.44 2.50
CA PRO A 51 -5.63 1.37 3.45
C PRO A 51 -4.31 1.95 2.90
N LEU A 52 -4.09 3.24 3.14
CA LEU A 52 -2.89 3.96 2.69
C LEU A 52 -1.61 3.50 3.42
N GLU A 53 -1.74 2.88 4.62
CA GLU A 53 -0.63 2.33 5.41
C GLU A 53 0.55 3.31 5.57
N VAL A 54 0.29 4.58 5.90
CA VAL A 54 1.35 5.58 6.02
C VAL A 54 2.30 5.24 7.16
N LYS A 55 3.61 5.31 6.89
CA LYS A 55 4.68 5.23 7.88
C LYS A 55 5.53 6.49 7.81
N VAL A 56 5.69 7.17 8.94
CA VAL A 56 6.70 8.22 9.10
C VAL A 56 8.00 7.56 9.54
N HIS A 57 9.05 7.67 8.73
CA HIS A 57 10.37 7.12 9.04
C HIS A 57 11.22 8.11 9.82
N HIS A 58 11.08 9.40 9.51
CA HIS A 58 11.80 10.47 10.19
C HIS A 58 10.98 11.76 10.11
N GLU A 59 11.08 12.58 11.16
CA GLU A 59 10.53 13.94 11.22
C GLU A 59 11.62 14.88 11.75
N TRP A 60 11.80 16.03 11.11
CA TRP A 60 12.71 17.07 11.57
C TRP A 60 12.16 18.47 11.25
N LYS A 61 12.76 19.47 11.88
CA LYS A 61 12.39 20.88 11.74
C LYS A 61 13.60 21.69 11.32
N GLU A 62 13.44 22.48 10.27
CA GLU A 62 14.50 23.36 9.76
C GLU A 62 13.88 24.56 9.05
N GLY A 63 14.37 25.77 9.32
CA GLY A 63 13.91 26.99 8.64
C GLY A 63 12.40 27.28 8.77
N GLY A 64 11.75 26.85 9.85
CA GLY A 64 10.30 27.00 10.05
C GLY A 64 9.44 25.99 9.25
N VAL A 65 10.04 24.92 8.72
CA VAL A 65 9.36 23.84 8.01
C VAL A 65 9.51 22.54 8.79
N ILE A 66 8.39 21.84 8.99
CA ILE A 66 8.38 20.45 9.45
C ILE A 66 8.47 19.56 8.21
N SER A 67 9.47 18.69 8.16
CA SER A 67 9.67 17.74 7.07
C SER A 67 9.55 16.32 7.59
N ARG A 68 8.77 15.47 6.89
CA ARG A 68 8.64 14.04 7.18
C ARG A 68 9.08 13.20 6.00
N LEU A 69 9.99 12.25 6.21
CA LEU A 69 10.17 11.15 5.26
C LEU A 69 9.08 10.12 5.52
N VAL A 70 8.14 9.97 4.59
CA VAL A 70 7.02 9.03 4.71
C VAL A 70 7.12 7.93 3.66
N SER A 71 6.55 6.76 3.94
CA SER A 71 6.15 5.83 2.88
C SER A 71 4.71 5.38 3.05
N PHE A 72 4.03 5.13 1.93
CA PHE A 72 2.63 4.71 1.92
C PHE A 72 2.40 3.69 0.81
N LYS A 73 1.36 2.86 0.98
CA LYS A 73 0.96 1.85 0.01
C LYS A 73 0.20 2.51 -1.14
N VAL A 74 0.55 2.13 -2.37
CA VAL A 74 -0.13 2.62 -3.60
C VAL A 74 -0.94 1.55 -4.30
N GLY A 75 -0.87 0.31 -3.81
CA GLY A 75 -1.64 -0.81 -4.30
C GLY A 75 -0.93 -2.13 -4.04
N THR A 76 -1.53 -3.20 -4.52
CA THR A 76 -1.01 -4.56 -4.55
C THR A 76 -0.88 -4.95 -6.01
N PHE A 77 0.31 -5.36 -6.42
CA PHE A 77 0.59 -5.77 -7.80
C PHE A 77 1.38 -7.07 -7.77
N LYS A 78 0.93 -8.07 -8.54
CA LYS A 78 1.53 -9.41 -8.56
C LYS A 78 1.59 -10.04 -7.17
N GLY A 79 0.57 -9.82 -6.35
CA GLY A 79 0.45 -10.37 -5.01
C GLY A 79 1.28 -9.67 -3.93
N ALA A 80 1.97 -8.57 -4.27
CA ALA A 80 2.84 -7.84 -3.35
C ALA A 80 2.43 -6.36 -3.23
N GLY A 81 2.44 -5.84 -2.00
CA GLY A 81 2.17 -4.42 -1.75
C GLY A 81 3.28 -3.53 -2.31
N ALA A 82 2.93 -2.62 -3.22
CA ALA A 82 3.83 -1.59 -3.71
C ALA A 82 3.72 -0.33 -2.85
N ARG A 83 4.87 0.31 -2.61
CA ARG A 83 4.96 1.48 -1.74
C ARG A 83 5.77 2.59 -2.40
N ILE A 84 5.37 3.82 -2.17
CA ILE A 84 6.14 5.02 -2.53
C ILE A 84 6.67 5.65 -1.25
N ALA A 85 7.89 6.20 -1.32
CA ALA A 85 8.43 7.09 -0.30
C ALA A 85 8.46 8.53 -0.81
N ALA A 86 8.17 9.48 0.07
CA ALA A 86 8.10 10.89 -0.27
C ALA A 86 8.51 11.76 0.93
N TYR A 87 8.95 12.99 0.63
CA TYR A 87 9.03 14.05 1.63
C TYR A 87 7.69 14.77 1.73
N TYR A 88 7.17 14.82 2.94
CA TYR A 88 5.95 15.53 3.28
C TYR A 88 6.30 16.71 4.17
N CYS A 89 6.32 17.90 3.57
CA CYS A 89 6.83 19.12 4.20
C CYS A 89 5.73 20.17 4.34
N PHE A 90 5.63 20.78 5.52
CA PHE A 90 4.61 21.79 5.82
C PHE A 90 5.11 22.83 6.83
N PRO A 91 4.57 24.06 6.83
CA PRO A 91 5.01 25.10 7.75
C PRO A 91 4.77 24.75 9.22
N GLU A 92 5.70 25.12 10.10
CA GLU A 92 5.57 25.01 11.56
C GLU A 92 4.65 26.12 12.12
N ASN A 93 3.42 26.23 11.60
CA ASN A 93 2.48 27.27 12.01
C ASN A 93 1.15 26.73 12.55
N GLY A 94 0.92 25.41 12.50
CA GLY A 94 -0.29 24.76 12.98
C GLY A 94 -1.58 25.15 12.25
N LYS A 95 -1.47 25.78 11.08
CA LYS A 95 -2.62 26.26 10.29
C LYS A 95 -3.03 25.27 9.22
N LYS A 96 -4.28 25.37 8.78
CA LYS A 96 -4.80 24.72 7.58
C LYS A 96 -4.29 25.46 6.34
N ASN A 97 -3.04 25.19 5.98
CA ASN A 97 -2.39 25.77 4.80
C ASN A 97 -2.93 25.13 3.51
N PRO A 98 -2.81 25.78 2.34
CA PRO A 98 -3.15 25.15 1.07
C PRO A 98 -2.47 23.79 0.90
N ALA A 99 -3.17 22.84 0.26
CA ALA A 99 -2.92 21.39 0.28
C ALA A 99 -3.38 20.64 1.55
N PHE A 100 -3.94 21.33 2.55
CA PHE A 100 -4.47 20.78 3.82
C PHE A 100 -5.82 21.37 4.24
#